data_AF-A0A821JDT7-F1
#
_entry.id   AF-A0A821JDT7-F1
#
_cell.length_a   1.000
_cell.length_b   1.000
_cell.length_c   1.000
_cell.angle_alpha   90.00
_cell.angle_beta   90.00
_cell.angle_gamma   90.00
#
_symmetry.space_group_name_H-M   'P 1'
#
loop_
_entity.id
_entity.type
_entity.pdbx_description
1 polymer ?
#
loop_
_entity_poly.entity_id
_entity_poly.type
_entity_poly.pdbx_seq_one_letter_code
_entity_poly.pdbx_strand_id
1 'polypeptide(L)'
;MLILSYSNNLCNEKENGDPRRMYRLIEFIRTLMHNQTKTNTLTETSRWCLIQQLHIFQWRIPSIWNAISEHAKDLLDHNFKNVRDRVANVLSISLSFDMTLFNGKSTRQLNVDHFIDAIRERLQGAIEIYEKAPL
;
A
#
# COMPACT_ATOMS: atom_id res chain seq x y z
N MET A 1 -17.86 7.32 -9.43
CA MET A 1 -18.01 8.71 -8.97
C MET A 1 -18.15 8.82 -7.45
N LEU A 2 -19.03 8.04 -6.79
CA LEU A 2 -19.24 8.14 -5.33
C LEU A 2 -17.98 7.90 -4.48
N ILE A 3 -17.12 6.94 -4.85
CA ILE A 3 -15.88 6.67 -4.11
C ILE A 3 -14.89 7.84 -4.22
N LEU A 4 -14.83 8.50 -5.38
CA LEU A 4 -13.97 9.66 -5.62
C LEU A 4 -14.49 10.93 -4.93
N SER A 5 -15.82 11.08 -4.77
CA SER A 5 -16.39 12.17 -3.98
C SER A 5 -16.20 11.93 -2.48
N TYR A 6 -16.31 10.68 -2.02
CA TYR A 6 -16.00 10.31 -0.64
C TYR A 6 -14.52 10.51 -0.31
N SER A 7 -13.60 10.20 -1.23
CA SER A 7 -12.17 10.42 -1.02
C SER A 7 -11.81 11.90 -0.84
N ASN A 8 -12.37 12.79 -1.68
CA ASN A 8 -12.08 14.22 -1.59
C ASN A 8 -12.60 14.86 -0.30
N ASN A 9 -13.78 14.43 0.17
CA ASN A 9 -14.33 14.89 1.45
C ASN A 9 -13.52 14.38 2.66
N LEU A 10 -12.92 13.19 2.55
CA LEU A 10 -12.12 12.61 3.61
C LEU A 10 -10.80 13.35 3.83
N CYS A 11 -10.19 13.87 2.76
CA CYS A 11 -8.99 14.72 2.82
C CYS A 11 -9.29 16.07 3.49
N ASN A 12 -10.29 16.81 2.98
CA ASN A 12 -10.47 18.22 3.34
C ASN A 12 -10.87 18.47 4.80
N GLU A 13 -11.62 17.55 5.44
CA GLU A 13 -12.03 17.74 6.83
C GLU A 13 -11.00 17.22 7.85
N LYS A 14 -9.98 16.45 7.43
CA LYS A 14 -9.29 15.52 8.34
C LYS A 14 -7.78 15.43 8.18
N GLU A 15 -7.16 16.29 7.37
CA GLU A 15 -5.68 16.42 7.29
C GLU A 15 -5.01 16.55 8.67
N ASN A 16 -5.69 17.15 9.65
CA ASN A 16 -5.21 17.30 11.03
C ASN A 16 -5.93 16.43 12.08
N GLY A 17 -6.76 15.46 11.66
CA GLY A 17 -7.49 14.58 12.57
C GLY A 17 -6.59 13.57 13.29
N ASP A 18 -6.84 13.30 14.57
CA ASP A 18 -6.23 12.18 15.29
C ASP A 18 -6.76 10.84 14.70
N PRO A 19 -5.90 9.94 14.18
CA PRO A 19 -6.33 8.65 13.64
C PRO A 19 -7.18 7.84 14.62
N ARG A 20 -6.97 7.99 15.94
CA ARG A 20 -7.73 7.27 16.98
C ARG A 20 -9.21 7.60 16.95
N ARG A 21 -9.58 8.83 16.55
CA ARG A 21 -10.98 9.24 16.41
C ARG A 21 -11.64 8.63 15.18
N MET A 22 -10.84 8.13 14.24
CA MET A 22 -11.28 7.55 12.97
C MET A 22 -11.03 6.04 12.89
N TYR A 23 -10.80 5.39 14.04
CA TYR A 23 -10.48 3.96 14.11
C TYR A 23 -11.47 3.08 13.36
N ARG A 24 -12.76 3.45 13.31
CA ARG A 24 -13.78 2.69 12.55
C ARG A 24 -13.55 2.70 11.05
N LEU A 25 -13.18 3.86 10.49
CA LEU A 25 -12.84 3.95 9.08
C LEU A 25 -11.59 3.14 8.78
N ILE A 26 -10.62 3.27 9.65
CA ILE A 26 -9.34 2.59 9.57
C ILE A 26 -9.54 1.07 9.59
N GLU A 27 -10.33 0.54 10.52
CA GLU A 27 -10.69 -0.89 10.59
C GLU A 27 -11.56 -1.35 9.43
N PHE A 28 -12.47 -0.49 8.93
CA PHE A 28 -13.24 -0.77 7.71
C PHE A 28 -12.30 -0.96 6.51
N ILE A 29 -11.35 -0.05 6.30
CA ILE A 29 -10.37 -0.17 5.21
C ILE A 29 -9.49 -1.40 5.40
N ARG A 30 -9.08 -1.72 6.64
CA ARG A 30 -8.37 -2.96 6.95
C ARG A 30 -9.18 -4.21 6.56
N THR A 31 -10.47 -4.21 6.85
CA THR A 31 -11.37 -5.31 6.48
C THR A 31 -11.51 -5.43 4.97
N LEU A 32 -11.56 -4.30 4.24
CA LEU A 32 -11.62 -4.30 2.78
C LEU A 32 -10.40 -4.95 2.14
N MET A 33 -9.20 -4.78 2.71
CA MET A 33 -7.98 -5.44 2.20
C MET A 33 -8.04 -6.96 2.30
N HIS A 34 -8.63 -7.50 3.38
CA HIS A 34 -8.67 -8.94 3.61
C HIS A 34 -9.86 -9.63 2.91
N ASN A 35 -10.78 -8.87 2.32
CA ASN A 35 -11.98 -9.43 1.71
C ASN A 35 -11.66 -9.96 0.30
N GLN A 36 -11.18 -11.20 0.24
CA GLN A 36 -10.78 -11.94 -0.96
C GLN A 36 -11.94 -12.43 -1.85
N THR A 37 -13.14 -11.85 -1.71
CA THR A 37 -14.22 -12.16 -2.66
C THR A 37 -13.71 -11.89 -4.09
N LYS A 38 -13.94 -12.83 -5.02
CA LYS A 38 -13.58 -12.65 -6.43
C LYS A 38 -14.23 -11.36 -6.92
N THR A 39 -13.43 -10.31 -7.03
CA THR A 39 -13.95 -9.01 -7.46
C THR A 39 -13.44 -8.68 -8.84
N ASN A 40 -14.25 -7.93 -9.57
CA ASN A 40 -13.87 -7.42 -10.86
C ASN A 40 -12.73 -6.39 -10.69
N THR A 41 -12.03 -6.12 -11.79
CA THR A 41 -10.89 -5.21 -11.83
C THR A 41 -11.22 -3.80 -11.33
N LEU A 42 -12.45 -3.34 -11.56
CA LEU A 42 -12.92 -2.02 -11.16
C LEU A 42 -13.05 -1.90 -9.63
N THR A 43 -13.59 -2.94 -8.99
CA THR A 43 -13.73 -3.00 -7.53
C THR A 43 -12.36 -3.02 -6.87
N GLU A 44 -11.43 -3.82 -7.41
CA GLU A 44 -10.06 -3.87 -6.87
C GLU A 44 -9.35 -2.51 -6.99
N THR A 45 -9.39 -1.90 -8.17
CA THR A 45 -8.86 -0.53 -8.39
C THR A 45 -9.48 0.48 -7.42
N SER A 46 -10.79 0.38 -7.17
CA SER A 46 -11.51 1.30 -6.29
C SER A 46 -11.14 1.12 -4.81
N ARG A 47 -10.88 -0.12 -4.36
CA ARG A 47 -10.38 -0.41 -3.02
C ARG A 47 -9.03 0.24 -2.80
N TRP A 48 -8.09 0.08 -3.73
CA TRP A 48 -6.77 0.71 -3.64
C TRP A 48 -6.84 2.25 -3.67
N CYS A 49 -7.78 2.84 -4.42
CA CYS A 49 -8.05 4.28 -4.34
C CYS A 49 -8.52 4.72 -2.95
N LEU A 50 -9.34 3.91 -2.25
CA LEU A 50 -9.76 4.19 -0.88
C LEU A 50 -8.61 4.02 0.12
N ILE A 51 -7.81 2.96 -0.02
CA ILE A 51 -6.63 2.74 0.82
C ILE A 51 -5.65 3.91 0.69
N GLN A 52 -5.46 4.43 -0.53
CA GLN A 52 -4.62 5.61 -0.77
C GLN A 52 -5.03 6.81 0.10
N GLN A 53 -6.31 6.96 0.47
CA GLN A 53 -6.77 8.06 1.32
C GLN A 53 -6.24 7.99 2.74
N LEU A 54 -5.74 6.84 3.20
CA LEU A 54 -5.09 6.73 4.50
C LEU A 54 -3.80 7.56 4.59
N HIS A 55 -3.24 8.03 3.47
CA HIS A 55 -2.05 8.88 3.47
C HIS A 55 -2.19 10.12 4.35
N ILE A 56 -3.42 10.63 4.57
CA ILE A 56 -3.70 11.75 5.48
C ILE A 56 -3.24 11.47 6.92
N PHE A 57 -3.24 10.20 7.34
CA PHE A 57 -2.77 9.80 8.66
C PHE A 57 -1.25 9.67 8.73
N GLN A 58 -0.57 9.63 7.58
CA GLN A 58 0.88 9.50 7.47
C GLN A 58 1.42 8.34 8.32
N TRP A 59 2.62 8.48 8.88
CA TRP A 59 3.29 7.52 9.76
C TRP A 59 2.55 7.17 11.07
N ARG A 60 1.43 7.83 11.39
CA ARG A 60 0.70 7.68 12.66
C ARG A 60 -0.08 6.35 12.80
N ILE A 61 -0.20 5.57 11.71
CA ILE A 61 -0.88 4.26 11.68
C ILE A 61 0.03 3.14 11.14
N PRO A 62 1.18 2.89 11.80
CA PRO A 62 2.24 2.04 11.26
C PRO A 62 1.81 0.59 11.01
N SER A 63 0.96 0.03 11.88
CA SER A 63 0.46 -1.35 11.75
C SER A 63 -0.31 -1.59 10.45
N ILE A 64 -0.96 -0.55 9.94
CA ILE A 64 -1.81 -0.65 8.75
C ILE A 64 -0.98 -0.47 7.49
N TRP A 65 -0.02 0.46 7.50
CA TRP A 65 0.96 0.54 6.43
C TRP A 65 1.73 -0.76 6.26
N ASN A 66 2.10 -1.42 7.35
CA ASN A 66 2.74 -2.74 7.28
C ASN A 66 1.80 -3.79 6.64
N ALA A 67 0.53 -3.85 7.06
CA ALA A 67 -0.44 -4.77 6.47
C ALA A 67 -0.72 -4.47 4.99
N ILE A 68 -0.78 -3.19 4.61
CA ILE A 68 -0.93 -2.75 3.22
C ILE A 68 0.26 -3.22 2.38
N SER A 69 1.48 -3.00 2.86
CA SER A 69 2.69 -3.40 2.13
C SER A 69 2.78 -4.91 1.96
N GLU A 70 2.47 -5.70 3.00
CA GLU A 70 2.42 -7.16 2.87
C GLU A 70 1.38 -7.60 1.83
N HIS A 71 0.17 -7.06 1.88
CA HIS A 71 -0.86 -7.39 0.92
C HIS A 71 -0.53 -6.92 -0.51
N ALA A 72 0.14 -5.78 -0.64
CA ALA A 72 0.56 -5.24 -1.92
C ALA A 72 1.54 -6.17 -2.65
N LYS A 73 2.42 -6.90 -1.94
CA LYS A 73 3.38 -7.84 -2.55
C LYS A 73 2.67 -8.83 -3.47
N ASP A 74 1.54 -9.38 -3.04
CA ASP A 74 0.80 -10.41 -3.79
C ASP A 74 0.14 -9.85 -5.06
N LEU A 75 -0.08 -8.54 -5.11
CA LEU A 75 -0.80 -7.86 -6.19
C LEU A 75 0.11 -7.10 -7.16
N LEU A 76 1.43 -7.09 -6.93
CA LEU A 76 2.39 -6.53 -7.88
C LEU A 76 2.36 -7.26 -9.24
N ASP A 77 2.11 -8.57 -9.22
CA ASP A 77 2.03 -9.42 -10.43
C ASP A 77 0.59 -9.55 -10.96
N HIS A 78 -0.34 -8.70 -10.49
CA HIS A 78 -1.74 -8.80 -10.89
C HIS A 78 -1.92 -8.63 -12.40
N ASN A 79 -2.80 -9.43 -13.03
CA ASN A 79 -2.96 -9.47 -14.50
C ASN A 79 -3.30 -8.11 -15.13
N PHE A 80 -4.03 -7.26 -14.41
CA PHE A 80 -4.52 -5.99 -14.92
C PHE A 80 -3.64 -4.80 -14.52
N LYS A 81 -3.18 -4.03 -15.52
CA LYS A 81 -2.28 -2.87 -15.35
C LYS A 81 -2.82 -1.80 -14.40
N ASN A 82 -4.09 -1.46 -14.53
CA ASN A 82 -4.73 -0.43 -13.69
C ASN A 82 -4.69 -0.75 -12.19
N VAL A 83 -4.77 -2.04 -11.82
CA VAL A 83 -4.62 -2.48 -10.44
C VAL A 83 -3.16 -2.35 -10.01
N ARG A 84 -2.22 -2.85 -10.83
CA ARG A 84 -0.78 -2.73 -10.54
C ARG A 84 -0.35 -1.28 -10.33
N ASP A 85 -0.81 -0.36 -11.18
CA ASP A 85 -0.52 1.08 -11.05
C ASP A 85 -1.02 1.64 -9.71
N ARG A 86 -2.22 1.23 -9.25
CA ARG A 86 -2.78 1.70 -7.97
C ARG A 86 -2.07 1.09 -6.77
N VAL A 87 -1.75 -0.20 -6.83
CA VAL A 87 -0.96 -0.90 -5.80
C VAL A 87 0.40 -0.21 -5.68
N ALA A 88 1.09 0.04 -6.80
CA ALA A 88 2.38 0.71 -6.81
C ALA A 88 2.33 2.13 -6.21
N ASN A 89 1.29 2.91 -6.51
CA ASN A 89 1.11 4.24 -5.91
C ASN A 89 0.94 4.17 -4.39
N VAL A 90 0.13 3.24 -3.90
CA VAL A 90 -0.08 3.08 -2.44
C VAL A 90 1.19 2.55 -1.76
N LEU A 91 1.90 1.64 -2.40
CA LEU A 91 3.16 1.11 -1.91
C LEU A 91 4.22 2.21 -1.79
N SER A 92 4.33 3.08 -2.80
CA SER A 92 5.22 4.24 -2.78
C SER A 92 4.97 5.15 -1.57
N ILE A 93 3.70 5.41 -1.24
CA ILE A 93 3.32 6.16 -0.04
C ILE A 93 3.75 5.41 1.23
N SER A 94 3.47 4.11 1.32
CA SER A 94 3.77 3.31 2.50
C SER A 94 5.28 3.29 2.80
N LEU A 95 6.10 3.07 1.77
CA LEU A 95 7.56 3.00 1.86
C LEU A 95 8.19 4.38 2.09
N SER A 96 7.54 5.48 1.67
CA SER A 96 8.07 6.84 1.88
C SER A 96 8.24 7.22 3.35
N PHE A 97 7.57 6.50 4.26
CA PHE A 97 7.69 6.75 5.70
C PHE A 97 8.87 6.04 6.36
N ASP A 98 9.51 5.08 5.69
CA ASP A 98 10.74 4.46 6.18
C ASP A 98 11.93 5.38 5.88
N MET A 99 12.12 6.36 6.76
CA MET A 99 13.19 7.35 6.64
C MET A 99 14.18 7.21 7.80
N THR A 100 15.47 7.19 7.45
CA THR A 100 16.57 7.31 8.40
C THR A 100 16.77 8.79 8.75
N LEU A 101 16.06 9.26 9.78
CA LEU A 101 16.26 10.62 10.30
C LEU A 101 17.56 10.69 11.13
N PHE A 102 18.29 11.81 11.06
CA PHE A 102 19.44 12.06 11.92
C PHE A 102 19.02 12.03 13.40
N ASN A 103 19.63 11.16 14.21
CA ASN A 103 19.21 10.82 15.58
C ASN A 103 17.78 10.23 15.71
N GLY A 104 17.17 9.82 14.61
CA GLY A 104 15.86 9.17 14.60
C GLY A 104 15.96 7.74 15.13
N LYS A 105 15.06 7.36 16.02
CA LYS A 105 14.82 5.93 16.30
C LYS A 105 14.32 5.28 15.01
N SER A 106 14.78 4.06 14.75
CA SER A 106 14.25 3.24 13.65
C SER A 106 12.73 3.30 13.65
N THR A 107 12.14 3.54 12.48
CA THR A 107 10.69 3.65 12.37
C THR A 107 10.05 2.32 12.81
N ARG A 108 8.82 2.38 13.34
CA ARG A 108 8.02 1.18 13.60
C ARG A 108 7.41 0.60 12.31
N GLN A 109 7.71 1.24 11.18
CA GLN A 109 7.18 0.89 9.87
C GLN A 109 8.08 -0.11 9.17
N LEU A 110 7.57 -0.59 8.04
CA LEU A 110 8.16 -1.61 7.22
C LEU A 110 9.58 -1.20 6.80
N ASN A 111 10.56 -2.05 7.08
CA ASN A 111 11.91 -1.90 6.58
C ASN A 111 11.91 -2.14 5.06
N VAL A 112 12.24 -1.10 4.29
CA VAL A 112 12.28 -1.14 2.82
C VAL A 112 13.22 -2.22 2.32
N ASP A 113 14.36 -2.43 2.96
CA ASP A 113 15.33 -3.46 2.56
C ASP A 113 14.71 -4.85 2.67
N HIS A 114 14.02 -5.13 3.79
CA HIS A 114 13.30 -6.39 3.98
C HIS A 114 12.20 -6.60 2.94
N PHE A 115 11.53 -5.53 2.51
CA PHE A 115 10.55 -5.61 1.43
C PHE A 115 11.21 -5.95 0.09
N ILE A 116 12.30 -5.27 -0.25
CA ILE A 116 13.05 -5.48 -1.49
C ILE A 116 13.60 -6.91 -1.54
N ASP A 117 14.13 -7.42 -0.43
CA ASP A 117 14.64 -8.79 -0.35
C ASP A 117 13.54 -9.81 -0.63
N ALA A 118 12.35 -9.64 -0.03
CA ALA A 118 11.21 -10.52 -0.30
C ALA A 118 10.74 -10.49 -1.76
N ILE A 119 10.83 -9.33 -2.43
CA ILE A 119 10.50 -9.22 -3.86
C ILE A 119 11.62 -9.82 -4.73
N ARG A 120 12.88 -9.61 -4.38
CA ARG A 120 14.03 -10.18 -5.07
C ARG A 120 13.95 -11.71 -5.10
N GLU A 121 13.64 -12.34 -3.97
CA GLU A 121 13.45 -13.79 -3.90
C GLU A 121 12.40 -14.29 -4.89
N ARG A 122 11.29 -13.56 -5.06
CA ARG A 122 10.25 -13.90 -6.03
C ARG A 122 10.69 -13.71 -7.48
N LEU A 123 11.51 -12.70 -7.74
CA LEU A 123 12.01 -12.38 -9.08
C LEU A 123 13.27 -13.18 -9.46
N GLN A 124 13.85 -13.96 -8.54
CA GLN A 124 15.10 -14.69 -8.75
C GLN A 124 15.08 -15.53 -10.03
N GLY A 125 13.98 -16.25 -10.29
CA GLY A 125 13.82 -17.04 -11.52
C GLY A 125 13.85 -16.19 -12.80
N ALA A 126 13.28 -14.98 -12.78
CA ALA A 126 13.32 -14.06 -13.91
C ALA A 126 14.71 -13.43 -14.10
N ILE A 127 15.41 -13.13 -12.99
CA ILE A 127 16.79 -12.62 -13.00
C ILE A 127 17.72 -13.64 -13.65
N GLU A 128 17.64 -14.91 -13.26
CA GLU A 128 18.47 -15.97 -13.83
C GLU A 128 18.22 -16.19 -15.32
N ILE A 129 16.97 -16.04 -15.78
CA ILE A 129 16.63 -16.11 -17.22
C ILE A 129 17.26 -14.94 -17.98
N TYR A 130 17.20 -13.74 -17.41
CA TYR A 130 17.77 -12.54 -18.02
C TYR A 130 19.31 -12.63 -18.10
N GLU A 131 19.98 -13.08 -17.02
CA GLU A 131 21.44 -13.22 -16.98
C GLU A 131 21.96 -14.32 -17.92
N LYS A 132 21.17 -15.36 -18.18
CA LYS A 132 21.50 -16.46 -19.10
C LYS A 132 21.08 -16.20 -20.55
N ALA A 133 20.39 -15.09 -20.83
CA ALA A 133 19.99 -14.75 -22.19
C ALA A 133 21.24 -14.35 -23.01
N PRO A 134 21.50 -15.00 -24.16
CA PRO A 134 22.56 -14.54 -25.06
C PRO A 134 22.20 -13.16 -25.60
N LEU A 135 23.17 -12.23 -25.56
CA LEU A 135 23.08 -10.88 -26.14
C LEU A 135 22.72 -10.91 -27.63
#